data_AF-A0A8B8XZF2-F1
#
_entry.id   AF-A0A8B8XZF2-F1
#
_cell.length_a   1.000
_cell.length_b   1.000
_cell.length_c   1.000
_cell.angle_alpha   90.00
_cell.angle_beta   90.00
_cell.angle_gamma   90.00
#
_symmetry.space_group_name_H-M   'P 1'
#
loop_
_entity.id
_entity.type
_entity.pdbx_description
1 polymer ?
#
loop_
_entity_poly.entity_id
_entity_poly.type
_entity_poly.pdbx_seq_one_letter_code
_entity_poly.pdbx_strand_id
1 'polypeptide(L)'
;MELKLMMEKLGAPQTHLGLKSMIKEVDEDFDGKLSFREFLLIFHKAAAGELQEDSGLMALAKLSEIDVALEGVKGAKDFFEAKVQALNCASKFEAELKAEQDERKQAEEKRRLRQAAFRELKATFST
;
A
#
# COMPACT_ATOMS: atom_id res chain seq x y z
N MET A 1 15.87 14.61 31.64
CA MET A 1 15.31 14.41 30.28
C MET A 1 15.12 12.93 30.10
N GLU A 2 13.92 12.50 29.73
CA GLU A 2 13.56 11.08 29.59
C GLU A 2 14.34 10.41 28.46
N LEU A 3 14.47 11.07 27.31
CA LEU A 3 15.26 10.59 26.17
C LEU A 3 16.74 10.34 26.54
N LYS A 4 17.34 11.18 27.40
CA LYS A 4 18.71 10.98 27.87
C LYS A 4 18.86 9.65 28.62
N LEU A 5 17.97 9.42 29.58
CA LEU A 5 17.98 8.20 30.39
C LEU A 5 17.73 6.97 29.51
N MET A 6 16.83 7.07 28.53
CA MET A 6 16.57 5.99 27.58
C MET A 6 17.81 5.62 26.77
N MET A 7 18.51 6.61 26.19
CA MET A 7 19.74 6.37 25.42
C MET A 7 20.88 5.78 26.28
N GLU A 8 20.99 6.19 27.55
CA GLU A 8 21.92 5.60 28.51
C GLU A 8 21.59 4.13 28.80
N LYS A 9 20.31 3.78 28.94
CA LYS A 9 19.85 2.40 29.16
C LYS A 9 20.02 1.50 27.94
N LEU A 10 19.90 2.07 26.74
CA LEU A 10 20.17 1.38 25.47
C LEU A 10 21.68 1.19 25.22
N GLY A 11 22.56 1.75 26.05
CA GLY A 11 24.01 1.63 25.89
C GLY A 11 24.62 2.55 24.83
N ALA A 12 23.86 3.53 24.32
CA ALA A 12 24.31 4.50 23.33
C ALA A 12 24.12 5.95 23.82
N PRO A 13 24.83 6.36 24.88
CA PRO A 13 24.67 7.69 25.46
C PRO A 13 24.98 8.79 24.43
N GLN A 14 24.15 9.84 24.42
CA GLN A 14 24.26 10.96 23.49
C GLN A 14 24.62 12.25 24.22
N THR A 15 25.24 13.20 23.51
CA THR A 15 25.51 14.54 24.06
C THR A 15 24.21 15.34 24.21
N HIS A 16 24.23 16.36 25.06
CA HIS A 16 23.07 17.26 25.22
C HIS A 16 22.65 17.92 23.89
N LEU A 17 23.62 18.29 23.05
CA LEU A 17 23.33 18.85 21.72
C LEU A 17 22.76 17.79 20.78
N GLY A 18 23.31 16.57 20.80
CA GLY A 18 22.80 15.45 20.02
C GLY A 18 21.36 15.11 20.36
N LEU A 19 21.01 15.02 21.65
CA LEU A 19 19.63 14.80 22.09
C LEU A 19 18.67 15.89 21.62
N LYS A 20 19.10 17.16 21.64
CA LYS A 20 18.29 18.27 21.15
C LYS A 20 18.09 18.20 19.63
N SER A 21 19.13 17.81 18.87
CA SER A 21 19.01 17.58 17.43
C SER A 21 18.10 16.39 17.11
N MET A 22 18.18 15.30 17.87
CA MET A 22 17.31 14.13 17.71
C MET A 22 15.83 14.49 17.88
N ILE A 23 15.50 15.27 18.92
CA ILE A 23 14.11 15.74 19.12
C ILE A 23 13.69 16.61 17.94
N LYS A 24 14.51 17.61 17.58
CA LYS A 24 14.21 18.56 16.51
C LYS A 24 13.96 17.90 15.14
N GLU A 25 14.54 16.74 14.88
CA GLU A 25 14.38 16.01 13.61
C GLU A 25 12.99 15.39 13.45
N VAL A 26 12.30 15.08 14.56
CA VAL A 26 10.96 14.43 14.56
C VAL A 26 9.87 15.27 15.22
N ASP A 27 10.22 16.37 15.86
CA ASP A 27 9.32 17.36 16.48
C ASP A 27 8.56 18.14 15.41
N GLU A 28 7.33 17.72 15.12
CA GLU A 28 6.49 18.29 14.05
C GLU A 28 5.67 19.48 14.56
N ASP A 29 5.36 19.52 15.86
CA ASP A 29 4.57 20.59 16.48
C ASP A 29 5.42 21.69 17.14
N PHE A 30 6.74 21.51 17.18
CA PHE A 30 7.74 22.43 17.71
C PHE A 30 7.57 22.72 19.21
N ASP A 31 7.04 21.77 19.98
CA ASP A 31 6.90 21.89 21.43
C ASP A 31 8.22 21.58 22.18
N GLY A 32 9.24 21.09 21.46
CA GLY A 32 10.56 20.75 22.00
C GLY A 32 10.57 19.49 22.88
N LYS A 33 9.50 18.71 22.84
CA LYS A 33 9.34 17.41 23.48
C LYS A 33 9.10 16.37 22.38
N LEU A 34 8.71 15.17 22.80
CA LEU A 34 8.57 14.05 21.91
C LEU A 34 7.29 13.31 22.29
N SER A 35 6.23 13.56 21.52
CA SER A 35 4.96 12.87 21.65
C SER A 35 5.07 11.41 21.21
N PHE A 36 4.09 10.58 21.56
CA PHE A 36 4.08 9.18 21.13
C PHE A 36 4.09 9.04 19.61
N ARG A 37 3.40 9.93 18.88
CA ARG A 37 3.39 9.90 17.41
C ARG A 37 4.77 10.23 16.84
N GLU A 38 5.46 11.21 17.40
CA GLU A 38 6.82 11.60 16.97
C GLU A 38 7.85 10.54 17.34
N PHE A 39 7.63 9.81 18.44
CA PHE A 39 8.41 8.62 18.75
C PHE A 39 8.30 7.55 17.67
N LEU A 40 7.08 7.27 17.21
CA LEU A 40 6.85 6.32 16.12
C LEU A 40 7.45 6.82 14.78
N LEU A 41 7.50 8.12 14.56
CA LEU A 41 8.14 8.72 13.38
C LEU A 41 9.63 8.40 13.28
N ILE A 42 10.34 8.23 14.40
CA ILE A 42 11.75 7.79 14.40
C ILE A 42 11.90 6.45 13.68
N PHE A 43 11.06 5.48 14.05
CA PHE A 43 11.07 4.13 13.47
C PHE A 43 10.62 4.12 12.02
N HIS A 44 9.65 4.98 11.67
CA HIS A 44 9.23 5.17 10.29
C HIS A 44 10.37 5.70 9.41
N LYS A 45 11.07 6.74 9.86
CA LYS A 45 12.22 7.31 9.15
C LYS A 45 13.38 6.32 9.04
N ALA A 46 13.61 5.51 10.07
CA ALA A 46 14.60 4.43 10.02
C ALA A 46 14.25 3.40 8.94
N ALA A 47 12.99 2.96 8.88
CA ALA A 47 12.52 2.01 7.87
C ALA A 47 12.52 2.59 6.44
N ALA A 48 12.28 3.90 6.30
CA ALA A 48 12.34 4.61 5.02
C ALA A 48 13.78 4.90 4.55
N GLY A 49 14.79 4.69 5.41
CA GLY A 49 16.18 5.02 5.11
C GLY A 49 16.45 6.54 5.07
N GLU A 50 15.62 7.34 5.75
CA GLU A 50 15.75 8.80 5.80
C GLU A 50 16.70 9.28 6.90
N LEU A 51 17.03 8.42 7.86
CA LEU A 51 17.94 8.76 8.96
C LEU A 51 19.39 8.72 8.49
N GLN A 52 20.18 9.70 8.92
CA GLN A 52 21.62 9.71 8.69
C GLN A 52 22.27 8.48 9.36
N GLU A 53 23.21 7.84 8.64
CA GLU A 53 24.01 6.75 9.17
C GLU A 53 24.77 7.20 10.44
N ASP A 54 24.82 6.30 11.43
CA ASP A 54 25.44 6.52 12.75
C ASP A 54 24.87 7.72 13.55
N SER A 55 23.71 8.24 13.18
CA SER A 55 22.98 9.22 13.96
C SER A 55 22.42 8.64 15.26
N GLY A 56 22.14 9.50 16.24
CA GLY A 56 21.51 9.10 17.50
C GLY A 56 20.14 8.45 17.31
N LEU A 57 19.34 8.91 16.32
CA LEU A 57 18.06 8.29 15.98
C LEU A 57 18.24 6.91 15.34
N MET A 58 19.26 6.74 14.48
CA MET A 58 19.57 5.43 13.90
C MET A 58 20.06 4.45 14.97
N ALA A 59 20.86 4.90 15.93
CA ALA A 59 21.26 4.08 17.07
C ALA A 59 20.05 3.64 17.90
N LEU A 60 19.10 4.56 18.17
CA LEU A 60 17.86 4.26 18.87
C LEU A 60 17.03 3.20 18.12
N ALA A 61 16.86 3.34 16.81
CA ALA A 61 16.12 2.38 15.99
C ALA A 61 16.81 0.99 15.97
N LYS A 62 18.13 0.94 15.79
CA LYS A 62 18.91 -0.31 15.75
C LYS A 62 18.97 -1.05 17.08
N LEU A 63 19.06 -0.31 18.19
CA LEU A 63 19.18 -0.88 19.55
C LEU A 63 17.82 -1.22 20.16
N SER A 64 16.73 -0.75 19.54
CA SER A 64 15.41 -1.24 19.88
C SER A 64 15.25 -2.68 19.38
N GLU A 65 14.62 -3.54 20.19
CA GLU A 65 14.28 -4.91 19.79
C GLU A 65 13.13 -4.95 18.76
N ILE A 66 12.69 -3.79 18.26
CA ILE A 66 11.52 -3.66 17.41
C ILE A 66 11.96 -3.80 15.95
N ASP A 67 11.74 -4.98 15.37
CA ASP A 67 11.75 -5.12 13.90
C ASP A 67 10.43 -4.58 13.34
N VAL A 68 10.46 -3.33 12.90
CA VAL A 68 9.29 -2.61 12.36
C VAL A 68 8.78 -3.25 11.08
N ALA A 69 9.68 -3.84 10.27
CA ALA A 69 9.29 -4.52 9.03
C ALA A 69 8.49 -5.79 9.31
N LEU A 70 8.80 -6.47 10.41
CA LEU A 70 8.16 -7.72 10.81
C LEU A 70 6.96 -7.51 11.73
N GLU A 71 7.01 -6.59 12.69
CA GLU A 71 5.98 -6.45 13.74
C GLU A 71 4.98 -5.31 13.50
N GLY A 72 5.38 -4.23 12.82
CA GLY A 72 4.56 -3.01 12.73
C GLY A 72 3.47 -3.03 11.65
N VAL A 73 3.66 -3.78 10.56
CA VAL A 73 2.87 -3.59 9.31
C VAL A 73 1.97 -4.78 8.97
N LYS A 74 2.12 -5.93 9.64
CA LYS A 74 1.39 -7.18 9.26
C LYS A 74 -0.12 -6.96 9.13
N GLY A 75 -0.77 -6.42 10.16
CA GLY A 75 -2.22 -6.22 10.14
C GLY A 75 -2.70 -5.23 9.07
N ALA A 76 -1.95 -4.16 8.81
CA ALA A 76 -2.30 -3.17 7.80
C ALA A 76 -2.08 -3.72 6.38
N LYS A 77 -0.95 -4.40 6.14
CA LYS A 77 -0.62 -5.02 4.85
C LYS A 77 -1.73 -5.97 4.41
N ASP A 78 -2.12 -6.90 5.29
CA ASP A 78 -3.13 -7.90 4.99
C ASP A 78 -4.50 -7.26 4.70
N PHE A 79 -4.86 -6.20 5.45
CA PHE A 79 -6.09 -5.46 5.25
C PHE A 79 -6.15 -4.75 3.89
N PHE A 80 -5.08 -4.05 3.50
CA PHE A 80 -5.04 -3.34 2.22
C PHE A 80 -4.91 -4.29 1.03
N GLU A 81 -4.14 -5.39 1.18
CA GLU A 81 -4.05 -6.43 0.15
C GLU A 81 -5.40 -7.08 -0.12
N ALA A 82 -6.14 -7.46 0.93
CA ALA A 82 -7.49 -8.00 0.81
C ALA A 82 -8.45 -7.01 0.10
N LYS A 83 -8.35 -5.71 0.41
CA LYS A 83 -9.18 -4.68 -0.23
C LYS A 83 -8.85 -4.50 -1.71
N VAL A 84 -7.58 -4.53 -2.09
CA VAL A 84 -7.15 -4.48 -3.50
C VAL A 84 -7.62 -5.72 -4.25
N GLN A 85 -7.51 -6.91 -3.65
CA GLN A 85 -8.03 -8.14 -4.25
C GLN A 85 -9.55 -8.08 -4.46
N ALA A 86 -10.31 -7.59 -3.49
CA ALA A 86 -11.76 -7.44 -3.63
C ALA A 86 -12.16 -6.50 -4.78
N LEU A 87 -11.46 -5.36 -4.92
CA LEU A 87 -11.66 -4.42 -6.03
C LEU A 87 -11.33 -5.08 -7.39
N ASN A 88 -10.22 -5.80 -7.48
CA ASN A 88 -9.81 -6.49 -8.70
C ASN A 88 -10.78 -7.63 -9.07
N CYS A 89 -11.27 -8.39 -8.09
CA CYS A 89 -12.25 -9.46 -8.33
C CYS A 89 -13.58 -8.90 -8.86
N ALA A 90 -14.06 -7.78 -8.31
CA ALA A 90 -15.28 -7.14 -8.81
C ALA A 90 -15.12 -6.67 -10.27
N SER A 91 -13.97 -6.08 -10.62
CA SER A 91 -13.70 -5.62 -11.98
C SER A 91 -13.60 -6.78 -12.99
N LYS A 92 -13.00 -7.92 -12.60
CA LYS A 92 -12.92 -9.11 -13.47
C LYS A 92 -14.29 -9.72 -13.74
N PHE A 93 -15.14 -9.84 -12.72
CA PHE A 93 -16.49 -10.39 -12.87
C PHE A 93 -17.36 -9.52 -13.80
N GLU A 94 -17.28 -8.20 -13.66
CA GLU A 94 -18.03 -7.27 -14.51
C GLU A 94 -17.56 -7.32 -15.97
N ALA A 95 -16.26 -7.49 -16.20
CA ALA A 95 -15.69 -7.68 -17.53
C ALA A 95 -16.12 -8.99 -18.20
N GLU A 96 -16.15 -10.10 -17.44
CA GLU A 96 -16.62 -11.40 -17.94
C GLU A 96 -18.11 -11.36 -18.31
N LEU A 97 -18.96 -10.76 -17.46
CA LEU A 97 -20.40 -10.66 -17.73
C LEU A 97 -20.69 -9.83 -18.99
N LYS A 98 -19.90 -8.78 -19.22
CA LYS A 98 -20.03 -7.92 -20.40
C LYS A 98 -19.59 -8.64 -21.68
N ALA A 99 -18.48 -9.39 -21.61
CA ALA A 99 -18.01 -10.19 -22.74
C ALA A 99 -19.05 -11.25 -23.14
N GLU A 100 -19.67 -11.93 -22.19
CA GLU A 100 -20.70 -12.95 -22.46
C GLU A 100 -21.96 -12.36 -23.12
N GLN A 101 -22.41 -11.18 -22.66
CA GLN A 101 -23.54 -10.49 -23.30
C GLN A 101 -23.24 -10.04 -24.73
N ASP A 102 -22.03 -9.56 -24.99
CA ASP A 102 -21.62 -9.10 -26.31
C ASP A 102 -21.46 -10.28 -27.28
N GLU A 103 -20.91 -11.42 -26.85
CA GLU A 103 -20.86 -12.64 -27.67
C GLU A 103 -22.26 -13.15 -28.01
N ARG A 104 -23.18 -13.16 -27.03
CA ARG A 104 -24.56 -13.60 -27.24
C ARG A 104 -25.30 -12.71 -28.26
N LYS A 105 -25.10 -11.39 -28.20
CA LYS A 105 -25.67 -10.45 -29.20
C LYS A 105 -25.10 -10.69 -30.59
N GLN A 106 -23.77 -10.84 -30.70
CA GLN A 106 -23.13 -11.09 -32.00
C GLN A 106 -23.57 -12.42 -32.62
N ALA A 107 -23.79 -13.46 -31.81
CA ALA A 107 -24.30 -14.74 -32.29
C ALA A 107 -25.74 -14.63 -32.83
N GLU A 108 -26.61 -13.90 -32.13
CA GLU A 108 -27.98 -13.64 -32.59
C GLU A 108 -28.01 -12.84 -33.90
N GLU A 109 -27.18 -11.80 -34.03
CA GLU A 109 -27.06 -11.01 -35.26
C GLU A 109 -26.55 -11.85 -36.43
N LYS A 110 -25.47 -12.63 -36.24
CA LYS A 110 -24.97 -13.56 -37.27
C LYS A 110 -26.02 -14.57 -37.69
N ARG A 111 -26.80 -15.10 -36.73
CA ARG A 111 -27.90 -16.03 -37.01
C ARG A 111 -29.00 -15.36 -37.83
N ARG A 112 -29.37 -14.12 -37.50
CA ARG A 112 -30.37 -13.34 -38.25
C ARG A 112 -29.91 -13.03 -39.67
N LEU A 113 -28.66 -12.60 -39.84
CA LEU A 113 -28.07 -12.34 -41.17
C LEU A 113 -28.02 -13.62 -42.01
N ARG A 114 -27.62 -14.75 -41.43
CA ARG A 114 -27.61 -16.04 -42.13
C ARG A 114 -29.00 -16.49 -42.56
N GLN A 115 -30.02 -16.27 -41.74
CA GLN A 115 -31.41 -16.57 -42.10
C GLN A 115 -31.93 -15.65 -43.23
N ALA A 116 -31.57 -14.36 -43.20
CA ALA A 116 -31.95 -13.43 -44.26
C ALA A 116 -31.29 -13.80 -45.60
N ALA A 117 -29.98 -14.07 -45.59
CA ALA A 117 -29.24 -14.50 -46.78
C ALA A 117 -29.78 -15.82 -47.36
N PHE A 118 -30.17 -16.78 -46.50
CA PHE A 118 -30.81 -18.02 -46.94
C PHE A 118 -32.17 -17.78 -47.60
N ARG A 119 -32.98 -16.85 -47.07
CA ARG A 119 -34.28 -16.49 -47.67
C ARG A 119 -34.10 -15.81 -49.02
N GLU A 120 -33.12 -14.91 -49.15
CA GLU A 120 -32.80 -14.23 -50.41
C GLU A 120 -32.34 -15.23 -51.48
N LEU A 121 -31.38 -16.10 -51.15
CA LEU A 121 -30.89 -17.14 -52.06
C LEU A 121 -32.04 -18.06 -52.53
N LYS A 122 -32.93 -18.47 -51.60
CA LYS A 122 -34.11 -19.27 -51.96
C LYS A 122 -35.04 -18.55 -52.94
N ALA A 123 -35.22 -17.24 -52.80
CA ALA A 123 -36.03 -16.45 -53.71
C ALA A 123 -35.40 -16.35 -55.11
N THR A 124 -34.07 -16.24 -55.20
CA THR A 124 -33.34 -16.21 -56.47
C THR A 124 -33.39 -17.54 -57.24
N PHE A 125 -33.42 -18.68 -56.54
CA PHE A 125 -33.47 -20.02 -57.16
C PHE A 125 -34.88 -20.53 -57.48
N SER A 126 -35.94 -19.74 -57.19
CA SER A 126 -37.35 -20.16 -57.36
C SER A 126 -38.05 -19.54 -58.59
N THR A 127 -37.31 -18.86 -59.47
CA THR A 127 -37.74 -18.41 -60.82
C THR A 127 -37.09 -19.28 -61.88
#